data_AF-A0A5R9M648-F1
#
_entry.id   AF-A0A5R9M648-F1
#
_cell.length_a   1.000
_cell.length_b   1.000
_cell.length_c   1.000
_cell.angle_alpha   90.00
_cell.angle_beta   90.00
_cell.angle_gamma   90.00
#
_symmetry.space_group_name_H-M   'P 1'
#
loop_
_entity.id
_entity.type
_entity.pdbx_description
1 polymer ?
#
loop_
_entity_poly.entity_id
_entity_poly.type
_entity_poly.pdbx_seq_one_letter_code
_entity_poly.pdbx_strand_id
1 'polypeptide(L)'
;MRDAPAFYGEIDDAVVLTAAAVTQGLPPSAGDAVNAFVSAHARARRESDIPAFRAYLHGLVSRSSGFDPRLERYWALVGTVTGGRVLNMTVAHRWLTDGLSISMAGTAPPTSR
;
A
#
# COMPACT_ATOMS: atom_id res chain seq x y z
N MET A 1 12.73 8.87 -6.32
CA MET A 1 11.38 9.37 -6.67
C MET A 1 11.56 10.77 -7.23
N ARG A 2 10.95 11.12 -8.37
CA ARG A 2 11.27 12.38 -9.06
C ARG A 2 10.67 13.60 -8.36
N ASP A 3 9.50 13.45 -7.74
CA ASP A 3 8.80 14.52 -7.01
C ASP A 3 8.41 14.08 -5.58
N ALA A 4 9.39 13.97 -4.68
CA ALA A 4 9.17 13.47 -3.32
C ALA A 4 8.22 14.31 -2.44
N PRO A 5 8.23 15.66 -2.49
CA PRO A 5 7.28 16.47 -1.73
C PRO A 5 5.82 16.29 -2.19
N ALA A 6 5.59 16.16 -3.50
CA ALA A 6 4.25 15.92 -4.05
C ALA A 6 3.70 14.56 -3.61
N PHE A 7 4.57 13.55 -3.54
CA PHE A 7 4.19 12.22 -3.06
C PHE A 7 3.64 12.23 -1.63
N TYR A 8 4.25 12.98 -0.71
CA TYR A 8 3.77 13.04 0.68
C TYR A 8 2.43 13.76 0.83
N GLY A 9 2.09 14.70 -0.06
CA GLY A 9 0.75 15.31 -0.07
C GLY A 9 -0.32 14.41 -0.69
N GLU A 10 0.05 13.55 -1.63
CA GLU A 10 -0.90 12.68 -2.35
C GLU A 10 -1.13 11.32 -1.67
N ILE A 11 -0.24 10.90 -0.77
CA ILE A 11 -0.37 9.61 -0.07
C ILE A 11 -1.44 9.67 1.04
N ASP A 12 -1.88 10.86 1.44
CA ASP A 12 -2.83 11.06 2.55
C ASP A 12 -4.14 10.28 2.36
N ASP A 13 -4.73 10.31 1.17
CA ASP A 13 -5.96 9.57 0.87
C ASP A 13 -5.76 8.05 1.06
N ALA A 14 -4.63 7.53 0.57
CA ALA A 14 -4.30 6.12 0.72
C ALA A 14 -4.10 5.75 2.20
N VAL A 15 -3.47 6.64 2.98
CA VAL A 15 -3.25 6.45 4.42
C VAL A 15 -4.57 6.44 5.17
N VAL A 16 -5.46 7.40 4.92
CA VAL A 16 -6.77 7.50 5.56
C VAL A 16 -7.62 6.25 5.28
N LEU A 17 -7.71 5.85 4.02
CA LEU A 17 -8.49 4.67 3.61
C LEU A 17 -7.91 3.38 4.19
N THR A 18 -6.58 3.23 4.18
CA THR A 18 -5.91 2.05 4.76
C THR A 18 -6.08 2.00 6.27
N ALA A 19 -5.94 3.13 6.96
CA ALA A 19 -6.13 3.20 8.41
C ALA A 19 -7.55 2.80 8.81
N ALA A 20 -8.56 3.30 8.10
CA ALA A 20 -9.95 2.93 8.32
C ALA A 20 -10.18 1.42 8.11
N ALA A 21 -9.69 0.86 7.00
CA ALA A 21 -9.85 -0.56 6.69
C ALA A 21 -9.16 -1.47 7.72
N VAL A 22 -7.91 -1.16 8.08
CA VAL A 22 -7.14 -1.93 9.08
C VAL A 22 -7.80 -1.85 10.46
N THR A 23 -8.27 -0.67 10.87
CA THR A 23 -8.95 -0.48 12.17
C THR A 23 -10.26 -1.29 12.24
N GLN A 24 -10.98 -1.41 11.12
CA GLN A 24 -12.20 -2.21 11.02
C GLN A 24 -11.93 -3.72 10.88
N GLY A 25 -10.66 -4.14 10.80
CA GLY A 25 -10.30 -5.55 10.60
C GLY A 25 -10.65 -6.10 9.22
N LEU A 26 -10.82 -5.21 8.21
CA LEU A 26 -11.11 -5.64 6.85
C LEU A 26 -9.88 -6.30 6.21
N PRO A 27 -10.06 -7.39 5.45
CA PRO A 27 -8.95 -8.02 4.73
C PRO A 27 -8.45 -7.11 3.60
N PRO A 28 -7.20 -7.30 3.14
CA PRO A 28 -6.70 -6.66 1.92
C PRO A 28 -7.63 -6.87 0.73
N SER A 29 -7.83 -5.82 -0.06
CA SER A 29 -8.64 -5.89 -1.29
C SER A 29 -8.07 -4.99 -2.38
N ALA A 30 -8.49 -5.19 -3.62
CA ALA A 30 -8.13 -4.36 -4.77
C ALA A 30 -8.86 -2.99 -4.81
N GLY A 31 -9.48 -2.56 -3.70
CA GLY A 31 -10.38 -1.41 -3.64
C GLY A 31 -9.69 -0.05 -3.54
N ASP A 32 -10.45 0.96 -3.08
CA ASP A 32 -10.09 2.38 -3.17
C ASP A 32 -8.76 2.73 -2.50
N ALA A 33 -8.43 2.09 -1.37
CA ALA A 33 -7.14 2.30 -0.69
C ALA A 33 -5.95 1.95 -1.61
N VAL A 34 -6.03 0.84 -2.34
CA VAL A 34 -5.00 0.42 -3.30
C VAL A 34 -4.99 1.36 -4.51
N ASN A 35 -6.15 1.78 -5.01
CA ASN A 35 -6.24 2.72 -6.13
C ASN A 35 -5.61 4.08 -5.79
N ALA A 36 -5.88 4.62 -4.59
CA ALA A 36 -5.25 5.84 -4.10
C ALA A 36 -3.73 5.68 -3.97
N PHE A 37 -3.29 4.56 -3.40
CA PHE A 37 -1.87 4.24 -3.25
C PHE A 37 -1.12 4.17 -4.59
N VAL A 38 -1.69 3.48 -5.58
CA VAL A 38 -1.12 3.35 -6.92
C VAL A 38 -1.11 4.72 -7.63
N SER A 39 -2.21 5.47 -7.53
CA SER A 39 -2.35 6.79 -8.16
C SER A 39 -1.29 7.78 -7.66
N ALA A 40 -1.06 7.85 -6.33
CA ALA A 40 0.01 8.66 -5.75
C ALA A 40 1.40 8.24 -6.25
N HIS A 41 1.66 6.94 -6.37
CA HIS A 41 2.93 6.44 -6.89
C HIS A 41 3.13 6.76 -8.38
N ALA A 42 2.07 6.65 -9.18
CA ALA A 42 2.08 6.93 -10.61
C ALA A 42 2.36 8.41 -10.88
N ARG A 43 1.62 9.31 -10.20
CA ARG A 43 1.82 10.76 -10.29
C ARG A 43 3.23 11.20 -9.87
N ALA A 44 3.72 10.73 -8.73
CA ALA A 44 5.07 11.04 -8.25
C ALA A 44 6.21 10.54 -9.18
N ARG A 45 5.89 9.62 -10.10
CA ARG A 45 6.80 9.09 -11.14
C ARG A 45 6.52 9.64 -12.54
N ARG A 46 5.42 10.36 -12.71
CA ARG A 46 4.85 10.79 -14.00
C ARG A 46 4.58 9.62 -14.93
N GLU A 47 4.03 8.55 -14.35
CA GLU A 47 3.59 7.36 -15.05
C GLU A 47 2.06 7.24 -14.95
N SER A 48 1.47 6.40 -15.80
CA SER A 48 0.03 6.11 -15.77
C SER A 48 -0.26 4.88 -14.92
N ASP A 49 -1.40 4.85 -14.24
CA ASP A 49 -1.92 3.63 -13.60
C ASP A 49 -2.40 2.64 -14.66
N ILE A 50 -1.49 1.77 -15.10
CA ILE A 50 -1.74 0.68 -16.05
C ILE A 50 -1.26 -0.65 -15.43
N PRO A 51 -1.71 -1.81 -15.95
CA PRO A 51 -1.34 -3.11 -15.37
C PRO A 51 0.17 -3.34 -15.22
N ALA A 52 0.96 -2.89 -16.20
CA ALA A 52 2.43 -2.96 -16.13
C ALA A 52 3.00 -2.12 -14.98
N PHE A 53 2.44 -0.93 -14.73
CA PHE A 53 2.85 -0.08 -13.61
C PHE A 53 2.50 -0.71 -12.26
N ARG A 54 1.31 -1.31 -12.13
CA ARG A 54 0.92 -2.02 -10.91
C ARG A 54 1.85 -3.19 -10.60
N ALA A 55 2.25 -3.97 -11.62
CA ALA A 55 3.24 -5.04 -11.46
C ALA A 55 4.63 -4.51 -11.05
N TYR A 56 5.09 -3.43 -11.68
CA TYR A 56 6.32 -2.75 -11.30
C TYR A 56 6.28 -2.27 -9.83
N LEU A 57 5.20 -1.58 -9.46
CA LEU A 57 5.02 -1.03 -8.12
C LEU A 57 4.96 -2.15 -7.08
N HIS A 58 4.24 -3.24 -7.35
CA HIS A 58 4.20 -4.42 -6.49
C HIS A 58 5.62 -4.93 -6.23
N GLY A 59 6.43 -5.13 -7.27
CA GLY A 59 7.82 -5.54 -7.12
C GLY A 59 8.64 -4.57 -6.26
N LEU A 60 8.44 -3.26 -6.41
CA LEU A 60 9.12 -2.25 -5.60
C LEU A 60 8.74 -2.33 -4.12
N VAL A 61 7.44 -2.42 -3.81
CA VAL A 61 6.95 -2.35 -2.43
C VAL A 61 7.14 -3.67 -1.68
N SER A 62 7.09 -4.81 -2.36
CA SER A 62 7.39 -6.14 -1.77
C SER A 62 8.85 -6.28 -1.33
N ARG A 63 9.78 -5.50 -1.91
CA ARG A 63 11.20 -5.49 -1.53
C ARG A 63 11.58 -4.35 -0.59
N SER A 64 10.61 -3.53 -0.19
CA SER A 64 10.88 -2.39 0.68
C SER A 64 11.08 -2.84 2.14
N SER A 65 11.58 -1.91 2.96
CA SER A 65 11.81 -2.14 4.39
C SER A 65 10.52 -2.39 5.20
N GLY A 66 9.33 -2.26 4.60
CA GLY A 66 8.06 -2.61 5.25
C GLY A 66 7.96 -4.07 5.74
N PHE A 67 8.90 -4.93 5.32
CA PHE A 67 9.03 -6.32 5.73
C PHE A 67 10.30 -6.59 6.57
N ASP A 68 11.00 -5.54 7.05
CA ASP A 68 12.14 -5.71 7.97
C ASP A 68 11.61 -6.03 9.39
N PRO A 69 12.00 -7.17 10.00
CA PRO A 69 11.57 -7.55 11.35
C PRO A 69 11.87 -6.50 12.43
N ARG A 70 12.90 -5.67 12.24
CA ARG A 70 13.21 -4.56 13.17
C ARG A 70 12.16 -3.47 13.11
N LEU A 71 11.66 -3.15 11.92
CA LEU A 71 10.58 -2.19 11.74
C LEU A 71 9.26 -2.75 12.26
N GLU A 72 8.99 -4.04 12.05
CA GLU A 72 7.80 -4.70 12.63
C GLU A 72 7.80 -4.55 14.16
N ARG A 73 8.93 -4.85 14.81
CA ARG A 73 9.09 -4.67 16.26
C ARG A 73 8.92 -3.21 16.68
N TYR A 74 9.54 -2.28 15.96
CA TYR A 74 9.41 -0.85 16.24
C TYR A 74 7.95 -0.40 16.20
N TRP A 75 7.21 -0.73 15.14
CA TRP A 75 5.82 -0.31 15.00
C TRP A 75 4.88 -1.02 15.98
N ALA A 76 5.19 -2.25 16.38
CA ALA A 76 4.48 -2.91 17.48
C ALA A 76 4.65 -2.12 18.80
N LEU A 77 5.87 -1.69 19.13
CA LEU A 77 6.15 -0.87 20.32
C LEU A 77 5.48 0.50 20.26
N VAL A 78 5.49 1.16 19.09
CA VAL A 78 4.73 2.40 18.88
C VAL A 78 3.25 2.17 19.15
N GLY A 79 2.68 1.05 18.67
CA GLY A 79 1.31 0.66 18.98
C GLY A 79 1.05 0.52 20.48
N THR A 80 1.96 -0.12 21.22
CA THR A 80 1.85 -0.24 22.68
C THR A 80 1.88 1.12 23.38
N VAL A 81 2.84 1.98 23.05
CA VAL A 81 3.02 3.29 23.71
C VAL A 81 1.88 4.25 23.37
N THR A 82 1.35 4.19 22.15
CA THR A 82 0.26 5.07 21.68
C THR A 82 -1.13 4.51 21.95
N GLY A 83 -1.24 3.31 22.51
CA GLY A 83 -2.52 2.63 22.71
C GLY A 83 -3.27 2.36 21.39
N GLY A 84 -2.54 2.05 20.33
CA GLY A 84 -3.10 1.77 19.00
C GLY A 84 -3.66 2.97 18.24
N ARG A 85 -3.45 4.20 18.74
CA ARG A 85 -3.96 5.43 18.08
C ARG A 85 -3.19 5.81 16.82
N VAL A 86 -1.97 5.30 16.66
CA VAL A 86 -1.12 5.54 15.48
C VAL A 86 -1.18 4.32 14.57
N LEU A 87 -1.36 4.56 13.27
CA LEU A 87 -1.34 3.51 12.26
C LEU A 87 0.00 2.77 12.29
N ASN A 88 -0.05 1.46 12.46
CA ASN A 88 1.13 0.62 12.32
C ASN A 88 1.52 0.56 10.83
N MET A 89 2.60 1.26 10.47
CA MET A 89 2.98 1.37 9.05
C MET A 89 3.44 0.06 8.43
N THR A 90 4.02 -0.88 9.20
CA THR A 90 4.35 -2.21 8.67
C THR A 90 3.10 -3.03 8.34
N VAL A 91 2.05 -2.93 9.17
CA VAL A 91 0.75 -3.55 8.88
C VAL A 91 0.08 -2.90 7.68
N ALA A 92 0.04 -1.57 7.62
CA ALA A 92 -0.52 -0.84 6.49
C ALA A 92 0.21 -1.15 5.17
N HIS A 93 1.54 -1.19 5.21
CA HIS A 93 2.38 -1.52 4.05
C HIS A 93 2.10 -2.93 3.53
N ARG A 94 2.02 -3.92 4.43
CA ARG A 94 1.67 -5.29 4.07
C ARG A 94 0.26 -5.38 3.48
N TRP A 95 -0.71 -4.75 4.14
CA TRP A 95 -2.11 -4.72 3.69
C TRP A 95 -2.24 -4.16 2.27
N LEU A 96 -1.57 -3.04 1.97
CA LEU A 96 -1.55 -2.44 0.65
C LEU A 96 -0.81 -3.29 -0.39
N THR A 97 0.29 -3.95 0.01
CA THR A 97 1.04 -4.85 -0.88
C THR A 97 0.19 -6.06 -1.28
N ASP A 98 -0.52 -6.66 -0.33
CA ASP A 98 -1.42 -7.79 -0.57
C ASP A 98 -2.61 -7.35 -1.43
N GLY A 99 -3.22 -6.19 -1.16
CA GLY A 99 -4.31 -5.63 -1.97
C GLY A 99 -3.87 -5.32 -3.41
N LEU A 100 -2.65 -4.82 -3.60
CA LEU A 100 -2.07 -4.60 -4.92
C LEU A 100 -1.88 -5.92 -5.68
N SER A 101 -1.39 -6.96 -5.01
CA SER A 101 -1.30 -8.32 -5.57
C SER A 101 -2.66 -8.84 -6.04
N ILE A 102 -3.71 -8.67 -5.23
CA ILE A 102 -5.09 -9.04 -5.59
C ILE A 102 -5.56 -8.27 -6.83
N SER A 103 -5.27 -6.97 -6.92
CA SER A 103 -5.68 -6.14 -8.06
C SER A 103 -5.06 -6.60 -9.39
N MET A 104 -3.85 -7.17 -9.34
CA MET A 104 -3.17 -7.71 -10.51
C MET A 104 -3.78 -9.04 -10.95
N ALA A 105 -4.19 -9.90 -10.01
CA ALA A 105 -4.84 -11.18 -10.31
C ALA A 105 -6.21 -11.02 -10.98
N GLY A 106 -6.98 -9.99 -10.59
CA GLY A 106 -8.27 -9.67 -11.21
C GLY A 106 -8.19 -9.10 -12.63
N THR A 107 -6.99 -8.73 -13.10
CA THR A 107 -6.75 -8.15 -14.43
C THR A 107 -6.30 -9.20 -15.46
N ALA A 108 -6.00 -10.43 -15.04
CA ALA A 108 -5.64 -11.50 -15.96
C ALA A 108 -6.88 -11.90 -16.81
N PRO A 109 -6.77 -11.97 -18.15
CA PRO A 109 -7.86 -12.47 -18.97
C PRO A 109 -8.17 -13.93 -18.57
N PRO A 110 -9.44 -14.36 -18.57
CA PRO A 110 -9.77 -15.75 -18.28
C PRO A 110 -9.10 -16.62 -19.35
N THR A 111 -8.16 -17.48 -18.93
CA THR A 111 -7.64 -18.55 -19.77
C THR A 111 -8.78 -19.52 -20.07
N SER A 112 -9.43 -19.36 -21.22
CA SER A 112 -10.30 -20.39 -21.79
C SER A 112 -9.45 -21.65 -22.03
N ARG A 113 -9.89 -22.75 -21.42
CA ARG A 113 -9.39 -24.11 -21.66
C ARG A 113 -10.20 -24.77 -22.76
#